data_AF-A0A330HMG0-F1
#
_entry.id   AF-A0A330HMG0-F1
#
_cell.length_a   1.000
_cell.length_b   1.000
_cell.length_c   1.000
_cell.angle_alpha   90.00
_cell.angle_beta   90.00
_cell.angle_gamma   90.00
#
_symmetry.space_group_name_H-M   'P 1'
#
loop_
_entity.id
_entity.type
_entity.pdbx_description
1 polymer ?
#
loop_
_entity_poly.entity_id
_entity_poly.type
_entity_poly.pdbx_seq_one_letter_code
_entity_poly.pdbx_strand_id
1 'polypeptide(L)'
;MKTDTVFKKAFNRTLDFIAQGEIEDPLPSENELRRRLGVSRTTIRKVLKELVCRDIVSTARSRAEERQIRPTDYFPDVETMSRNLHVEQQFMEWMLRGDTKPGTLINELDLARQFGVATSGIREFLIRFSRFGLLEKRPNSGWIFEGFTEDFALELFEIRVMFELRSARLFARQPDQSPLWAKLEALKRAHLDLLSEIEHRFHDFSSLDNRFHRLVNEASPNRFINDFYDIITFIFHYHYQWNKRDEKQRNHAALIEHLAYIDALLSHDPIGVELAATAHLSSAKETLMRSLVTMGRTDGSA
;
A
#
# COMPACT_ATOMS: atom_id res chain seq x y z
N MET A 1 13.50 -20.95 -7.37
CA MET A 1 14.58 -20.00 -7.00
C MET A 1 14.12 -19.24 -5.75
N LYS A 2 14.84 -19.23 -4.62
CA LYS A 2 14.42 -18.43 -3.45
C LYS A 2 14.48 -16.96 -3.85
N THR A 3 13.34 -16.32 -4.01
CA THR A 3 13.23 -14.89 -4.33
C THR A 3 13.81 -14.12 -3.14
N ASP A 4 14.98 -13.51 -3.30
CA ASP A 4 15.58 -12.64 -2.28
C ASP A 4 14.96 -11.25 -2.38
N THR A 5 13.67 -11.19 -2.07
CA THR A 5 12.85 -9.98 -2.17
C THR A 5 13.40 -8.84 -1.31
N VAL A 6 13.92 -9.16 -0.11
CA VAL A 6 14.49 -8.17 0.80
C VAL A 6 15.70 -7.49 0.18
N PHE A 7 16.57 -8.25 -0.49
CA PHE A 7 17.68 -7.70 -1.28
C PHE A 7 17.18 -6.81 -2.43
N LYS A 8 16.22 -7.28 -3.25
CA LYS A 8 15.75 -6.52 -4.41
C LYS A 8 15.06 -5.21 -4.00
N LYS A 9 14.27 -5.22 -2.92
CA LYS A 9 13.70 -4.00 -2.33
C LYS A 9 14.77 -3.06 -1.79
N ALA A 10 15.75 -3.58 -1.06
CA ALA A 10 16.84 -2.76 -0.54
C ALA A 10 17.68 -2.15 -1.68
N PHE A 11 17.85 -2.88 -2.78
CA PHE A 11 18.51 -2.41 -3.99
C PHE A 11 17.73 -1.25 -4.64
N ASN A 12 16.44 -1.44 -4.94
CA ASN A 12 15.61 -0.37 -5.52
C ASN A 12 15.58 0.90 -4.64
N ARG A 13 15.42 0.75 -3.31
CA ARG A 13 15.48 1.90 -2.38
C ARG A 13 16.85 2.61 -2.38
N THR A 14 17.93 1.87 -2.60
CA THR A 14 19.27 2.47 -2.73
C THR A 14 19.38 3.27 -4.02
N LEU A 15 18.78 2.79 -5.12
CA LEU A 15 18.69 3.55 -6.37
C LEU A 15 17.87 4.82 -6.20
N ASP A 16 16.75 4.78 -5.46
CA ASP A 16 15.94 5.97 -5.19
C ASP A 16 16.75 7.04 -4.44
N PHE A 17 17.51 6.63 -3.42
CA PHE A 17 18.38 7.54 -2.68
C PHE A 17 19.49 8.14 -3.55
N ILE A 18 20.07 7.37 -4.48
CA ILE A 18 21.07 7.88 -5.43
C ILE A 18 20.41 8.84 -6.42
N ALA A 19 19.26 8.48 -6.99
CA ALA A 19 18.53 9.30 -7.95
C ALA A 19 18.05 10.63 -7.35
N GLN A 20 17.75 10.65 -6.05
CA GLN A 20 17.34 11.84 -5.29
C GLN A 20 18.53 12.66 -4.74
N GLY A 21 19.77 12.21 -4.95
CA GLY A 21 20.97 12.88 -4.44
C GLY A 21 21.18 12.77 -2.92
N GLU A 22 20.46 11.87 -2.24
CA GLU A 22 20.61 11.64 -0.79
C GLU A 22 21.83 10.78 -0.44
N ILE A 23 22.36 10.08 -1.45
CA ILE A 23 23.57 9.27 -1.39
C ILE A 23 24.46 9.70 -2.56
N GLU A 24 25.59 10.31 -2.23
CA GLU A 24 26.64 10.71 -3.17
C GLU A 24 27.75 9.66 -3.25
N ASP A 25 28.58 9.74 -4.30
CA ASP A 25 29.85 8.99 -4.41
C ASP A 25 30.96 9.75 -3.64
N PRO A 26 31.70 9.13 -2.69
CA PRO A 26 31.69 7.72 -2.32
C PRO A 26 30.49 7.29 -1.48
N LEU A 27 29.97 6.10 -1.78
CA LEU A 27 28.88 5.48 -1.03
C LEU A 27 29.13 5.48 0.49
N PRO A 28 28.09 5.74 1.32
CA PRO A 28 28.17 5.63 2.76
C PRO A 28 28.61 4.25 3.22
N SER A 29 29.20 4.18 4.43
CA SER A 29 29.67 2.92 5.00
C SER A 29 28.57 1.84 5.06
N GLU A 30 28.93 0.55 4.98
CA GLU A 30 27.98 -0.57 5.12
C GLU A 30 27.09 -0.43 6.37
N ASN A 31 27.67 0.04 7.48
CA ASN A 31 26.95 0.22 8.74
C ASN A 31 25.93 1.36 8.67
N GLU A 32 26.20 2.40 7.89
CA GLU A 32 25.27 3.50 7.68
C GLU A 32 24.12 3.09 6.76
N LEU A 33 24.41 2.47 5.62
CA LEU A 33 23.38 1.93 4.72
C LEU A 33 22.48 0.93 5.43
N ARG A 34 23.06 0.06 6.28
CA ARG A 34 22.32 -0.86 7.14
C ARG A 34 21.32 -0.14 8.05
N ARG A 35 21.74 0.98 8.66
CA ARG A 35 20.88 1.78 9.54
C ARG A 35 19.79 2.51 8.76
N ARG A 36 20.13 3.14 7.63
CA ARG A 36 19.18 3.86 6.78
C ARG A 36 18.12 2.93 6.17
N LEU A 37 18.53 1.76 5.67
CA LEU A 37 17.64 0.82 4.99
C LEU A 37 16.95 -0.17 5.95
N GLY A 38 17.45 -0.34 7.18
CA GLY A 38 16.88 -1.24 8.18
C GLY A 38 17.02 -2.73 7.85
N VAL A 39 18.02 -3.12 7.03
CA VAL A 39 18.24 -4.51 6.58
C VAL A 39 19.50 -5.14 7.18
N SER A 40 19.71 -6.45 6.95
CA SER A 40 20.88 -7.15 7.47
C SER A 40 22.19 -6.72 6.79
N ARG A 41 23.34 -6.89 7.46
CA ARG A 41 24.66 -6.67 6.85
C ARG A 41 24.86 -7.52 5.58
N THR A 42 24.40 -8.77 5.61
CA THR A 42 24.48 -9.68 4.46
C THR A 42 23.71 -9.13 3.25
N THR A 43 22.54 -8.53 3.49
CA THR A 43 21.73 -7.91 2.44
C THR A 43 22.42 -6.68 1.86
N ILE A 44 22.98 -5.79 2.70
CA ILE A 44 23.73 -4.62 2.23
C ILE A 44 24.91 -5.01 1.35
N ARG A 45 25.71 -6.01 1.77
CA ARG A 45 26.83 -6.51 0.96
C ARG A 45 26.39 -7.01 -0.41
N LYS A 46 25.24 -7.67 -0.46
CA LYS A 46 24.65 -8.14 -1.70
C LYS A 46 24.19 -6.97 -2.59
N VAL A 47 23.55 -5.95 -2.01
CA VAL A 47 23.17 -4.70 -2.71
C VAL A 47 24.41 -4.01 -3.30
N LEU A 48 25.44 -3.77 -2.51
CA LEU A 48 26.68 -3.14 -2.96
C LEU A 48 27.35 -3.92 -4.10
N LYS A 49 27.42 -5.25 -3.95
CA LYS A 49 27.96 -6.12 -5.01
C LYS A 49 27.17 -6.01 -6.32
N GLU A 50 25.84 -5.95 -6.23
CA GLU A 50 24.98 -5.82 -7.41
C GLU A 50 25.12 -4.44 -8.07
N LEU A 51 25.21 -3.36 -7.28
CA LEU A 51 25.40 -2.00 -7.81
C LEU A 51 26.71 -1.90 -8.61
N VAL A 52 27.78 -2.50 -8.10
CA VAL A 52 29.06 -2.59 -8.80
C VAL A 52 28.96 -3.48 -10.04
N CYS A 53 28.28 -4.62 -9.96
CA CYS A 53 28.08 -5.53 -11.08
C CYS A 53 27.31 -4.88 -12.25
N ARG A 54 26.37 -3.99 -11.93
CA ARG A 54 25.58 -3.23 -12.92
C ARG A 54 26.23 -1.93 -13.37
N ASP A 55 27.46 -1.66 -12.93
CA ASP A 55 28.20 -0.45 -13.26
C ASP A 55 27.45 0.84 -12.88
N ILE A 56 26.74 0.78 -11.73
CA ILE A 56 25.99 1.91 -11.15
C ILE A 56 26.90 2.70 -10.20
N VAL A 57 27.83 2.02 -9.52
CA VAL A 57 28.81 2.61 -8.60
C VAL A 57 30.18 1.97 -8.79
N SER A 58 31.24 2.77 -8.71
CA SER A 58 32.64 2.30 -8.84
C SER A 58 33.25 1.96 -7.48
N THR A 59 34.12 0.95 -7.45
CA THR A 59 34.96 0.61 -6.27
C THR A 59 36.32 1.31 -6.29
N ALA A 60 36.70 1.95 -7.40
CA ALA A 60 37.94 2.68 -7.55
C ALA A 60 37.72 4.19 -7.37
N ARG A 61 38.65 4.88 -6.69
CA ARG A 61 38.71 6.35 -6.55
C ARG A 61 38.82 7.13 -7.88
N SER A 62 38.70 6.46 -9.03
CA SER A 62 38.60 7.08 -10.34
C SER A 62 37.12 7.27 -10.67
N ARG A 63 36.70 8.56 -10.72
CA ARG A 63 35.39 9.06 -11.15
C ARG A 63 34.76 8.14 -12.20
N ALA A 64 33.75 7.38 -11.82
CA ALA A 64 32.75 6.98 -12.80
C ALA A 64 32.02 8.28 -13.19
N GLU A 65 31.96 8.57 -14.48
CA GLU A 65 31.07 9.62 -14.97
C GLU A 65 29.67 9.35 -14.41
N GLU A 66 29.03 10.36 -13.80
CA GLU A 66 27.71 10.26 -13.17
C GLU A 66 26.67 9.75 -14.18
N ARG A 67 26.51 8.43 -14.25
CA ARG A 67 25.47 7.82 -15.07
C ARG A 67 24.15 8.03 -14.35
N GLN A 68 23.24 8.75 -14.98
CA GLN A 68 21.87 8.90 -14.52
C GLN A 68 21.18 7.52 -14.42
N ILE A 69 20.54 7.24 -13.27
CA ILE A 69 19.80 5.99 -13.04
C ILE A 69 18.65 5.89 -14.05
N ARG A 70 18.51 4.73 -14.71
CA ARG A 70 17.46 4.47 -15.69
C ARG A 70 16.37 3.58 -15.07
N PRO A 71 15.12 3.64 -15.56
CA PRO A 71 14.05 2.73 -15.12
C PRO A 71 14.41 1.23 -15.25
N THR A 72 15.25 0.87 -16.23
CA THR A 72 15.73 -0.50 -16.45
C THR A 72 16.73 -0.98 -15.40
N ASP A 73 17.30 -0.09 -14.60
CA ASP A 73 18.26 -0.45 -13.55
C ASP A 73 17.55 -1.03 -12.32
N TYR A 74 16.25 -0.74 -12.14
CA TYR A 74 15.41 -1.25 -11.07
C TYR A 74 15.06 -2.73 -11.28
N PHE A 75 14.94 -3.49 -10.19
CA PHE A 75 14.24 -4.77 -10.25
C PHE A 75 12.74 -4.53 -10.48
N PRO A 76 12.06 -5.33 -11.33
CA PRO A 76 10.62 -5.23 -11.54
C PRO A 76 9.84 -5.39 -10.23
N ASP A 77 8.68 -4.75 -10.13
CA ASP A 77 7.84 -4.83 -8.92
C ASP A 77 7.48 -6.27 -8.57
N VAL A 78 7.11 -7.09 -9.56
CA VAL A 78 6.84 -8.53 -9.38
C VAL A 78 7.98 -9.29 -8.70
N GLU A 79 9.23 -8.80 -8.82
CA GLU A 79 10.40 -9.39 -8.19
C GLU A 79 10.74 -8.79 -6.82
N THR A 80 10.28 -7.57 -6.54
CA THR A 80 10.46 -6.87 -5.25
C THR A 80 9.25 -7.02 -4.33
N MET A 81 8.14 -7.56 -4.82
CA MET A 81 6.96 -7.87 -4.04
C MET A 81 7.26 -8.93 -2.96
N SER A 82 6.78 -8.69 -1.73
CA SER A 82 6.85 -9.72 -0.69
C SER A 82 5.97 -10.89 -1.12
N ARG A 83 6.35 -12.11 -0.74
CA ARG A 83 5.51 -13.30 -0.96
C ARG A 83 4.08 -13.09 -0.45
N ASN A 84 3.91 -12.35 0.65
CA ASN A 84 2.59 -12.03 1.20
C ASN A 84 1.80 -11.08 0.30
N LEU A 85 2.46 -10.06 -0.25
CA LEU A 85 1.82 -9.11 -1.17
C LEU A 85 1.43 -9.79 -2.50
N HIS A 86 2.22 -10.74 -2.97
CA HIS A 86 1.87 -11.57 -4.14
C HIS A 86 0.64 -12.45 -3.86
N VAL A 87 0.60 -13.11 -2.70
CA VAL A 87 -0.59 -13.88 -2.28
C VAL A 87 -1.82 -12.99 -2.13
N GLU A 88 -1.67 -11.79 -1.56
CA GLU A 88 -2.74 -10.78 -1.46
C GLU A 88 -3.29 -10.41 -2.84
N GLN A 89 -2.44 -10.02 -3.77
CA GLN A 89 -2.87 -9.63 -5.12
C GLN A 89 -3.59 -10.78 -5.83
N GLN A 90 -3.00 -11.98 -5.81
CA GLN A 90 -3.60 -13.14 -6.47
C GLN A 90 -4.93 -13.55 -5.82
N PHE A 91 -5.02 -13.49 -4.50
CA PHE A 91 -6.28 -13.78 -3.79
C PHE A 91 -7.38 -12.78 -4.13
N MET A 92 -7.02 -11.52 -4.29
CA MET A 92 -7.95 -10.47 -4.67
C MET A 92 -8.41 -10.59 -6.11
N GLU A 93 -7.48 -10.84 -7.04
CA GLU A 93 -7.83 -11.17 -8.42
C GLU A 93 -8.73 -12.40 -8.49
N TRP A 94 -8.47 -13.42 -7.68
CA TRP A 94 -9.29 -14.62 -7.57
C TRP A 94 -10.71 -14.29 -7.08
N MET A 95 -10.85 -13.50 -6.01
CA MET A 95 -12.16 -13.05 -5.51
C MET A 95 -12.94 -12.20 -6.53
N LEU A 96 -12.23 -11.44 -7.37
CA LEU A 96 -12.86 -10.52 -8.33
C LEU A 96 -13.19 -11.14 -9.69
N ARG A 97 -12.42 -12.14 -10.10
CA ARG A 97 -12.62 -12.84 -11.37
C ARG A 97 -13.53 -14.05 -11.23
N GLY A 98 -13.55 -14.67 -10.06
CA GLY A 98 -14.42 -15.80 -9.79
C GLY A 98 -15.80 -15.33 -9.37
N ASP A 99 -16.83 -16.10 -9.70
CA ASP A 99 -18.15 -16.03 -9.06
C ASP A 99 -18.07 -16.46 -7.58
N THR A 100 -17.03 -16.01 -6.86
CA THR A 100 -16.71 -16.38 -5.50
C THR A 100 -17.67 -15.68 -4.57
N LYS A 101 -18.77 -16.36 -4.25
CA LYS A 101 -19.81 -15.85 -3.36
C LYS A 101 -19.46 -16.17 -1.90
N PRO A 102 -19.98 -15.39 -0.93
CA PRO A 102 -20.08 -15.85 0.46
C PRO A 102 -20.51 -17.31 0.53
N GLY A 103 -19.84 -18.11 1.34
CA GLY A 103 -20.01 -19.57 1.43
C GLY A 103 -19.08 -20.40 0.54
N THR A 104 -18.27 -19.79 -0.34
CA THR A 104 -17.34 -20.53 -1.22
C THR A 104 -16.30 -21.30 -0.39
N LEU A 105 -16.16 -22.59 -0.66
CA LEU A 105 -15.12 -23.43 -0.06
C LEU A 105 -13.76 -23.14 -0.71
N ILE A 106 -12.76 -22.89 0.13
CA ILE A 106 -11.38 -22.62 -0.24
C ILE A 106 -10.50 -23.77 0.24
N ASN A 107 -9.75 -24.36 -0.70
CA ASN A 107 -8.71 -25.34 -0.43
C ASN A 107 -7.31 -24.69 -0.53
N GLU A 108 -6.51 -24.80 0.54
CA GLU A 108 -5.17 -24.21 0.60
C GLU A 108 -4.22 -24.73 -0.48
N LEU A 109 -4.33 -26.03 -0.81
CA LEU A 109 -3.46 -26.68 -1.79
C LEU A 109 -3.79 -26.24 -3.21
N ASP A 110 -5.07 -26.06 -3.51
CA ASP A 110 -5.52 -25.63 -4.83
C ASP A 110 -5.16 -24.16 -5.07
N LEU A 111 -5.38 -23.28 -4.07
CA LEU A 111 -4.90 -21.89 -4.14
C LEU A 111 -3.37 -21.82 -4.26
N ALA A 112 -2.64 -22.66 -3.53
CA ALA A 112 -1.17 -22.69 -3.61
C ALA A 112 -0.69 -23.05 -5.02
N ARG A 113 -1.33 -24.04 -5.65
CA ARG A 113 -1.04 -24.43 -7.05
C ARG A 113 -1.39 -23.31 -8.03
N GLN A 114 -2.57 -22.70 -7.87
CA GLN A 114 -3.04 -21.64 -8.75
C GLN A 114 -2.15 -20.38 -8.65
N PHE A 115 -1.74 -19.99 -7.45
CA PHE A 115 -0.95 -18.78 -7.23
C PHE A 115 0.56 -19.00 -7.38
N GLY A 116 1.00 -20.27 -7.54
CA GLY A 116 2.42 -20.63 -7.67
C GLY A 116 3.23 -20.39 -6.40
N VAL A 117 2.61 -20.53 -5.22
CA VAL A 117 3.25 -20.29 -3.92
C VAL A 117 3.22 -21.51 -3.00
N ALA A 118 3.96 -21.47 -1.89
CA ALA A 118 3.93 -22.54 -0.91
C ALA A 118 2.61 -22.52 -0.13
N THR A 119 2.05 -23.70 0.17
CA THR A 119 0.81 -23.86 0.95
C THR A 119 0.86 -23.20 2.32
N SER A 120 2.03 -23.13 2.96
CA SER A 120 2.19 -22.41 4.23
C SER A 120 1.93 -20.91 4.10
N GLY A 121 2.31 -20.29 2.99
CA GLY A 121 2.06 -18.86 2.73
C GLY A 121 0.58 -18.57 2.49
N ILE A 122 -0.13 -19.47 1.78
CA ILE A 122 -1.59 -19.41 1.67
C ILE A 122 -2.23 -19.52 3.05
N ARG A 123 -1.83 -20.51 3.85
CA ARG A 123 -2.38 -20.71 5.20
C ARG A 123 -2.17 -19.49 6.10
N GLU A 124 -0.97 -18.92 6.12
CA GLU A 124 -0.67 -17.70 6.88
C GLU A 124 -1.55 -16.52 6.44
N PHE A 125 -1.72 -16.35 5.12
CA PHE A 125 -2.60 -15.35 4.55
C PHE A 125 -4.06 -15.55 5.00
N LEU A 126 -4.60 -16.77 4.90
CA LEU A 126 -5.99 -17.07 5.26
C LEU A 126 -6.24 -16.89 6.77
N ILE A 127 -5.31 -17.34 7.63
CA ILE A 127 -5.37 -17.12 9.10
C ILE A 127 -5.38 -15.63 9.44
N ARG A 128 -4.60 -14.82 8.72
CA ARG A 128 -4.55 -13.38 8.98
C ARG A 128 -5.91 -12.74 8.74
N PHE A 129 -6.62 -13.10 7.68
CA PHE A 129 -7.92 -12.51 7.35
C PHE A 129 -9.10 -13.16 8.06
N SER A 130 -8.94 -14.39 8.57
CA SER A 130 -10.00 -15.05 9.33
C SER A 130 -10.31 -14.38 10.66
N ARG A 131 -9.33 -13.70 11.28
CA ARG A 131 -9.55 -12.95 12.52
C ARG A 131 -10.55 -11.80 12.36
N PHE A 132 -10.72 -11.32 11.12
CA PHE A 132 -11.63 -10.22 10.79
C PHE A 132 -12.99 -10.73 10.32
N GLY A 133 -13.18 -12.05 10.18
CA GLY A 133 -14.44 -12.61 9.70
C GLY A 133 -14.58 -12.66 8.18
N LEU A 134 -13.55 -12.31 7.40
CA LEU A 134 -13.56 -12.45 5.93
C LEU A 134 -13.48 -13.93 5.49
N LEU A 135 -12.90 -14.77 6.35
CA LEU A 135 -12.68 -16.20 6.13
C LEU A 135 -12.99 -16.96 7.41
N GLU A 136 -13.68 -18.10 7.30
CA GLU A 136 -13.90 -19.02 8.42
C GLU A 136 -13.09 -20.30 8.20
N LYS A 137 -12.34 -20.75 9.22
CA LYS A 137 -11.68 -22.05 9.17
C LYS A 137 -12.66 -23.15 9.61
N ARG A 138 -12.99 -24.08 8.73
CA ARG A 138 -13.81 -25.25 9.08
C ARG A 138 -12.93 -26.41 9.55
N PRO A 139 -13.29 -27.11 10.64
CA PRO A 139 -12.61 -28.34 11.03
C PRO A 139 -12.62 -29.35 9.88
N ASN A 140 -11.44 -29.83 9.47
CA ASN A 140 -11.26 -30.88 8.46
C ASN A 140 -11.78 -30.60 7.02
N SER A 141 -12.36 -29.42 6.74
CA SER A 141 -13.00 -29.11 5.45
C SER A 141 -12.41 -27.91 4.70
N GLY A 142 -11.28 -27.36 5.17
CA GLY A 142 -10.64 -26.19 4.57
C GLY A 142 -11.18 -24.87 5.12
N TRP A 143 -11.36 -23.90 4.24
CA TRP A 143 -11.78 -22.54 4.60
C TRP A 143 -13.10 -22.21 3.90
N ILE A 144 -13.92 -21.37 4.52
CA ILE A 144 -15.08 -20.75 3.89
C ILE A 144 -14.77 -19.28 3.69
N PHE A 145 -15.08 -18.78 2.50
CA PHE A 145 -15.11 -17.35 2.24
C PHE A 145 -16.42 -16.77 2.75
N GLU A 146 -16.40 -15.98 3.81
CA GLU A 146 -17.60 -15.32 4.35
C GLU A 146 -18.00 -14.10 3.51
N GLY A 147 -17.07 -13.58 2.71
CA GLY A 147 -17.34 -12.52 1.76
C GLY A 147 -17.16 -11.11 2.30
N PHE A 148 -17.06 -10.16 1.38
CA PHE A 148 -17.07 -8.74 1.67
C PHE A 148 -18.52 -8.24 1.62
N THR A 149 -19.27 -8.48 2.70
CA THR A 149 -20.69 -8.11 2.80
C THR A 149 -20.87 -6.61 3.10
N GLU A 150 -22.09 -6.10 2.92
CA GLU A 150 -22.45 -4.75 3.35
C GLU A 150 -22.20 -4.54 4.85
N ASP A 151 -22.62 -5.48 5.70
CA ASP A 151 -22.39 -5.41 7.15
C ASP A 151 -20.89 -5.35 7.47
N PHE A 152 -20.08 -6.23 6.88
CA PHE A 152 -18.63 -6.22 7.07
C PHE A 152 -18.01 -4.88 6.64
N ALA A 153 -18.46 -4.32 5.52
CA ALA A 153 -17.96 -3.05 5.02
C ALA A 153 -18.33 -1.89 5.96
N LEU A 154 -19.56 -1.88 6.50
CA LEU A 154 -20.02 -0.88 7.46
C LEU A 154 -19.25 -0.95 8.78
N GLU A 155 -19.06 -2.15 9.33
CA GLU A 155 -18.28 -2.39 10.56
C GLU A 155 -16.82 -1.95 10.39
N LEU A 156 -16.19 -2.31 9.27
CA LEU A 156 -14.83 -1.89 8.96
C LEU A 156 -14.73 -0.36 8.85
N PHE A 157 -15.72 0.27 8.22
CA PHE A 157 -15.74 1.72 8.06
C PHE A 157 -15.93 2.46 9.38
N GLU A 158 -16.75 1.94 10.29
CA GLU A 158 -16.94 2.50 11.63
C GLU A 158 -15.59 2.57 12.37
N ILE A 159 -14.84 1.47 12.39
CA ILE A 159 -13.51 1.42 13.00
C ILE A 159 -12.56 2.41 12.30
N ARG A 160 -12.58 2.47 10.97
CA ARG A 160 -11.76 3.42 10.20
C ARG A 160 -12.00 4.87 10.63
N VAL A 161 -13.26 5.29 10.72
CA VAL A 161 -13.63 6.65 11.12
C VAL A 161 -13.13 6.98 12.53
N MET A 162 -13.31 6.05 13.48
CA MET A 162 -12.92 6.28 14.87
C MET A 162 -11.44 6.63 15.01
N PHE A 163 -10.55 5.89 14.36
CA PHE A 163 -9.13 6.12 14.53
C PHE A 163 -8.57 7.18 13.58
N GLU A 164 -9.08 7.31 12.35
CA GLU A 164 -8.56 8.31 11.41
C GLU A 164 -8.87 9.73 11.84
N LEU A 165 -10.07 10.01 12.37
CA LEU A 165 -10.39 11.33 12.93
C LEU A 165 -9.51 11.65 14.15
N ARG A 166 -9.23 10.65 14.99
CA ARG A 166 -8.30 10.81 16.10
C ARG A 166 -6.88 11.13 15.62
N SER A 167 -6.39 10.41 14.60
CA SER A 167 -5.08 10.64 14.00
C SER A 167 -4.99 12.03 13.36
N ALA A 168 -6.03 12.46 12.63
CA ALA A 168 -6.13 13.79 12.03
C ALA A 168 -5.96 14.92 13.07
N ARG A 169 -6.74 14.84 14.15
CA ARG A 169 -6.68 15.82 15.26
C ARG A 169 -5.31 15.87 15.92
N LEU A 170 -4.62 14.73 16.02
CA LEU A 170 -3.28 14.65 16.59
C LEU A 170 -2.20 15.11 15.61
N PHE A 171 -2.42 14.92 14.32
CA PHE A 171 -1.56 15.44 13.26
C PHE A 171 -1.56 16.98 13.26
N ALA A 172 -2.74 17.59 13.34
CA ALA A 172 -2.90 19.05 13.42
C ALA A 172 -2.20 19.69 14.64
N ARG A 173 -1.94 18.91 15.70
CA ARG A 173 -1.30 19.35 16.95
C ARG A 173 0.18 19.03 17.01
N GLN A 174 0.78 18.51 15.93
CA GLN A 174 2.21 18.23 15.90
C GLN A 174 3.00 19.54 16.06
N PRO A 175 4.15 19.53 16.76
CA PRO A 175 5.04 20.68 16.80
C PRO A 175 5.49 21.08 15.38
N ASP A 176 5.72 22.37 15.13
CA ASP A 176 6.12 22.87 13.81
C ASP A 176 7.43 22.24 13.29
N GLN A 177 8.31 21.79 14.19
CA GLN A 177 9.56 21.11 13.84
C GLN A 177 9.40 19.60 13.57
N SER A 178 8.17 19.07 13.63
CA SER A 178 7.91 17.66 13.38
C SER A 178 8.29 17.28 11.94
N PRO A 179 8.99 16.15 11.71
CA PRO A 179 9.32 15.69 10.37
C PRO A 179 8.08 15.29 9.55
N LEU A 180 6.92 15.14 10.21
CA LEU A 180 5.66 14.80 9.55
C LEU A 180 5.20 15.90 8.58
N TRP A 181 5.51 17.17 8.85
CA TRP A 181 5.15 18.29 7.97
C TRP A 181 5.86 18.20 6.62
N ALA A 182 7.16 17.92 6.62
CA ALA A 182 7.93 17.73 5.39
C ALA A 182 7.41 16.53 4.56
N LYS A 183 7.01 15.45 5.23
CA LYS A 183 6.39 14.29 4.56
C LYS A 183 5.03 14.64 3.97
N LEU A 184 4.22 15.45 4.67
CA LEU A 184 2.91 15.88 4.20
C LEU A 184 3.02 16.78 2.97
N GLU A 185 3.96 17.73 2.96
CA GLU A 185 4.29 18.56 1.81
C GLU A 185 4.76 17.74 0.60
N ALA A 186 5.62 16.74 0.83
CA ALA A 186 6.05 15.83 -0.24
C ALA A 186 4.86 15.03 -0.81
N LEU A 187 3.93 14.61 0.04
CA LEU A 187 2.70 13.95 -0.40
C LEU A 187 1.78 14.90 -1.16
N LYS A 188 1.64 16.16 -0.73
CA LYS A 188 0.88 17.19 -1.47
C LYS A 188 1.38 17.32 -2.92
N ARG A 189 2.71 17.43 -3.09
CA ARG A 189 3.33 17.49 -4.43
C ARG A 189 3.01 16.26 -5.26
N ALA A 190 3.17 15.07 -4.68
CA ALA A 190 2.82 13.82 -5.37
C ALA A 190 1.34 13.74 -5.78
N HIS A 191 0.42 14.32 -4.98
CA HIS A 191 -1.01 14.39 -5.33
C HIS A 191 -1.25 15.37 -6.48
N LEU A 192 -0.59 16.53 -6.48
CA LEU A 192 -0.69 17.51 -7.56
C LEU A 192 -0.12 16.96 -8.88
N ASP A 193 1.03 16.29 -8.82
CA ASP A 193 1.65 15.64 -9.97
C ASP A 193 0.70 14.58 -10.56
N LEU A 194 0.15 13.70 -9.72
CA LEU A 194 -0.82 12.70 -10.15
C LEU A 194 -2.09 13.34 -10.73
N LEU A 195 -2.58 14.44 -10.14
CA LEU A 195 -3.76 15.14 -10.63
C LEU A 195 -3.55 15.67 -12.05
N SER A 196 -2.36 16.21 -12.33
CA SER A 196 -2.01 16.73 -13.66
C SER A 196 -1.93 15.66 -14.75
N GLU A 197 -1.65 14.41 -14.37
CA GLU A 197 -1.51 13.27 -15.28
C GLU A 197 -2.61 12.21 -15.08
N ILE A 198 -3.73 12.58 -14.44
CA ILE A 198 -4.76 11.64 -14.02
C ILE A 198 -5.36 10.83 -15.17
N GLU A 199 -5.37 11.39 -16.38
CA GLU A 199 -5.85 10.72 -17.60
C GLU A 199 -5.05 9.45 -17.95
N HIS A 200 -3.78 9.37 -17.53
CA HIS A 200 -2.89 8.25 -17.83
C HIS A 200 -2.45 7.46 -16.59
N ARG A 201 -2.43 8.12 -15.43
CA ARG A 201 -1.84 7.57 -14.20
C ARG A 201 -2.84 7.30 -13.09
N PHE A 202 -4.15 7.34 -13.36
CA PHE A 202 -5.19 7.13 -12.32
C PHE A 202 -5.04 5.84 -11.49
N HIS A 203 -4.43 4.78 -12.03
CA HIS A 203 -4.12 3.55 -11.27
C HIS A 203 -3.11 3.76 -10.13
N ASP A 204 -2.25 4.78 -10.22
CA ASP A 204 -1.25 5.11 -9.19
C ASP A 204 -1.90 5.62 -7.90
N PHE A 205 -3.16 6.08 -7.97
CA PHE A 205 -3.88 6.67 -6.83
C PHE A 205 -3.93 5.74 -5.62
N SER A 206 -4.18 4.44 -5.81
CA SER A 206 -4.31 3.49 -4.71
C SER A 206 -3.04 3.38 -3.83
N SER A 207 -1.86 3.51 -4.45
CA SER A 207 -0.60 3.55 -3.71
C SER A 207 -0.44 4.87 -2.95
N LEU A 208 -0.83 5.98 -3.59
CA LEU A 208 -0.72 7.32 -3.02
C LEU A 208 -1.69 7.53 -1.84
N ASP A 209 -2.92 7.05 -1.98
CA ASP A 209 -3.95 6.97 -0.94
C ASP A 209 -3.41 6.27 0.30
N ASN A 210 -2.86 5.08 0.10
CA ASN A 210 -2.32 4.29 1.19
C ASN A 210 -1.17 5.01 1.93
N ARG A 211 -0.28 5.67 1.19
CA ARG A 211 0.82 6.46 1.76
C ARG A 211 0.29 7.65 2.57
N PHE A 212 -0.74 8.33 2.07
CA PHE A 212 -1.35 9.48 2.75
C PHE A 212 -1.98 9.07 4.08
N HIS A 213 -2.89 8.10 4.08
CA HIS A 213 -3.55 7.65 5.31
C HIS A 213 -2.57 7.03 6.32
N ARG A 214 -1.50 6.34 5.86
CA ARG A 214 -0.42 5.90 6.75
C ARG A 214 0.27 7.08 7.42
N LEU A 215 0.62 8.12 6.67
CA LEU A 215 1.27 9.31 7.23
C LEU A 215 0.38 9.98 8.28
N VAL A 216 -0.93 10.13 8.02
CA VAL A 216 -1.86 10.69 9.01
C VAL A 216 -1.85 9.87 10.30
N ASN A 217 -1.84 8.54 10.19
CA ASN A 217 -1.78 7.64 11.33
C ASN A 217 -0.42 7.63 12.06
N GLU A 218 0.69 8.01 11.40
CA GLU A 218 2.00 8.16 12.07
C GLU A 218 1.96 9.22 13.18
N ALA A 219 1.07 10.22 13.11
CA ALA A 219 0.87 11.19 14.19
C ALA A 219 0.27 10.58 15.46
N SER A 220 -0.28 9.37 15.39
CA SER A 220 -0.78 8.65 16.55
C SER A 220 -0.38 7.18 16.57
N PRO A 221 0.90 6.88 16.89
CA PRO A 221 1.39 5.52 16.94
C PRO A 221 0.58 4.69 17.94
N ASN A 222 -0.18 3.72 17.42
CA ASN A 222 -0.91 2.77 18.24
C ASN A 222 -0.84 1.40 17.57
N ARG A 223 -0.28 0.43 18.29
CA ARG A 223 -0.09 -0.93 17.77
C ARG A 223 -1.40 -1.58 17.29
N PHE A 224 -2.52 -1.30 17.99
CA PHE A 224 -3.81 -1.86 17.62
C PHE A 224 -4.35 -1.22 16.35
N ILE A 225 -4.21 0.10 16.19
CA ILE A 225 -4.58 0.80 14.93
C ILE A 225 -3.76 0.22 13.77
N ASN A 226 -2.46 0.01 13.96
CA ASN A 226 -1.60 -0.57 12.94
C ASN A 226 -2.05 -1.97 12.52
N ASP A 227 -2.45 -2.82 13.47
CA ASP A 227 -2.95 -4.17 13.18
C ASP A 227 -4.27 -4.16 12.39
N PHE A 228 -5.16 -3.18 12.64
CA PHE A 228 -6.38 -2.98 11.84
C PHE A 228 -6.10 -2.35 10.47
N TYR A 229 -4.98 -1.64 10.34
CA TYR A 229 -4.66 -0.94 9.11
C TYR A 229 -4.32 -1.91 7.96
N ASP A 230 -3.90 -3.14 8.26
CA ASP A 230 -3.64 -4.18 7.25
C ASP A 230 -4.93 -4.59 6.53
N ILE A 231 -6.04 -4.83 7.25
CA ILE A 231 -7.32 -5.16 6.61
C ILE A 231 -7.89 -3.96 5.85
N ILE A 232 -7.71 -2.75 6.37
CA ILE A 232 -8.17 -1.53 5.71
C ILE A 232 -7.38 -1.30 4.42
N THR A 233 -6.04 -1.37 4.49
CA THR A 233 -5.18 -1.30 3.30
C THR A 233 -5.59 -2.34 2.29
N PHE A 234 -5.79 -3.58 2.71
CA PHE A 234 -6.23 -4.65 1.82
C PHE A 234 -7.55 -4.28 1.14
N ILE A 235 -8.62 -4.04 1.89
CA ILE A 235 -9.94 -3.74 1.32
C ILE A 235 -9.92 -2.49 0.43
N PHE A 236 -9.34 -1.38 0.89
CA PHE A 236 -9.39 -0.12 0.15
C PHE A 236 -8.43 -0.08 -1.05
N HIS A 237 -7.26 -0.73 -0.96
CA HIS A 237 -6.33 -0.81 -2.09
C HIS A 237 -7.00 -1.44 -3.32
N TYR A 238 -7.75 -2.52 -3.09
CA TYR A 238 -8.46 -3.23 -4.14
C TYR A 238 -9.84 -2.65 -4.43
N HIS A 239 -10.49 -1.95 -3.48
CA HIS A 239 -11.71 -1.18 -3.74
C HIS A 239 -11.58 -0.18 -4.87
N TYR A 240 -10.48 0.56 -4.91
CA TYR A 240 -10.24 1.48 -6.01
C TYR A 240 -10.08 0.73 -7.35
N GLN A 241 -9.61 -0.51 -7.34
CA GLN A 241 -9.40 -1.35 -8.53
C GLN A 241 -10.62 -2.22 -8.93
N TRP A 242 -11.66 -2.29 -8.09
CA TRP A 242 -12.79 -3.22 -8.28
C TRP A 242 -13.70 -2.87 -9.45
N ASN A 243 -14.07 -1.60 -9.62
CA ASN A 243 -14.89 -1.17 -10.75
C ASN A 243 -14.06 -0.36 -11.74
N LYS A 244 -13.61 -1.03 -12.82
CA LYS A 244 -12.81 -0.41 -13.88
C LYS A 244 -13.60 0.63 -14.70
N ARG A 245 -14.94 0.61 -14.66
CA ARG A 245 -15.76 1.51 -15.50
C ARG A 245 -15.72 2.95 -15.02
N ASP A 246 -15.63 3.16 -13.72
CA ASP A 246 -15.65 4.49 -13.08
C ASP A 246 -14.38 4.77 -12.26
N GLU A 247 -13.38 3.88 -12.31
CA GLU A 247 -12.12 3.98 -11.55
C GLU A 247 -11.47 5.35 -11.71
N LYS A 248 -11.34 5.86 -12.93
CA LYS A 248 -10.73 7.17 -13.18
C LYS A 248 -11.51 8.29 -12.49
N GLN A 249 -12.83 8.33 -12.66
CA GLN A 249 -13.68 9.37 -12.08
C GLN A 249 -13.65 9.32 -10.55
N ARG A 250 -13.71 8.12 -9.97
CA ARG A 250 -13.63 7.91 -8.52
C ARG A 250 -12.27 8.35 -7.96
N ASN A 251 -11.18 7.93 -8.59
CA ASN A 251 -9.83 8.27 -8.15
C ASN A 251 -9.56 9.78 -8.28
N HIS A 252 -10.05 10.42 -9.35
CA HIS A 252 -9.97 11.87 -9.49
C HIS A 252 -10.71 12.62 -8.37
N ALA A 253 -11.95 12.21 -8.05
CA ALA A 253 -12.72 12.81 -6.96
C ALA A 253 -12.02 12.65 -5.60
N ALA A 254 -11.56 11.43 -5.28
CA ALA A 254 -10.85 11.15 -4.04
C ALA A 254 -9.51 11.91 -3.95
N LEU A 255 -8.81 12.11 -5.07
CA LEU A 255 -7.59 12.91 -5.13
C LEU A 255 -7.83 14.38 -4.79
N ILE A 256 -8.95 14.97 -5.24
CA ILE A 256 -9.35 16.33 -4.88
C ILE A 256 -9.67 16.41 -3.38
N GLU A 257 -10.40 15.44 -2.84
CA GLU A 257 -10.70 15.36 -1.41
C GLU A 257 -9.42 15.26 -0.56
N HIS A 258 -8.43 14.46 -1.00
CA HIS A 258 -7.13 14.38 -0.33
C HIS A 258 -6.41 15.71 -0.33
N LEU A 259 -6.39 16.44 -1.44
CA LEU A 259 -5.77 17.77 -1.49
C LEU A 259 -6.43 18.73 -0.52
N ALA A 260 -7.76 18.77 -0.46
CA ALA A 260 -8.49 19.59 0.51
C ALA A 260 -8.17 19.20 1.96
N TYR A 261 -8.03 17.90 2.23
CA TYR A 261 -7.67 17.39 3.55
C TYR A 261 -6.21 17.70 3.93
N ILE A 262 -5.27 17.54 2.99
CA ILE A 262 -3.87 17.93 3.17
C ILE A 262 -3.76 19.43 3.45
N ASP A 263 -4.50 20.27 2.71
CA ASP A 263 -4.53 21.71 2.93
C ASP A 263 -5.09 22.08 4.31
N ALA A 264 -6.12 21.38 4.77
CA ALA A 264 -6.63 21.55 6.12
C ALA A 264 -5.59 21.15 7.19
N LEU A 265 -4.84 20.07 6.99
CA LEU A 265 -3.76 19.68 7.92
C LEU A 265 -2.66 20.73 7.97
N LEU A 266 -2.25 21.27 6.81
CA LEU A 266 -1.22 22.30 6.69
C LEU A 266 -1.67 23.68 7.23
N SER A 267 -2.97 23.92 7.40
CA SER A 267 -3.46 25.17 8.00
C SER A 267 -3.37 25.18 9.53
N HIS A 268 -3.06 24.03 10.15
CA HIS A 268 -3.08 23.82 11.59
C HIS A 268 -4.42 24.17 12.27
N ASP A 269 -5.53 24.22 11.51
CA ASP A 269 -6.88 24.47 12.04
C ASP A 269 -7.56 23.14 12.43
N PRO A 270 -7.73 22.82 13.72
CA PRO A 270 -8.34 21.55 14.13
C PRO A 270 -9.78 21.38 13.65
N ILE A 271 -10.53 22.48 13.47
CA ILE A 271 -11.92 22.42 13.01
C ILE A 271 -11.94 22.10 11.51
N GLY A 272 -11.16 22.83 10.71
CA GLY A 272 -10.99 22.56 9.29
C GLY A 272 -10.51 21.14 9.01
N VAL A 273 -9.55 20.64 9.79
CA VAL A 273 -9.05 19.25 9.68
C VAL A 273 -10.15 18.24 9.93
N GLU A 274 -10.94 18.42 10.97
CA GLU A 274 -12.03 17.48 11.30
C GLU A 274 -13.12 17.48 10.24
N LEU A 275 -13.49 18.66 9.71
CA LEU A 275 -14.47 18.78 8.64
C LEU A 275 -13.97 18.11 7.35
N ALA A 276 -12.73 18.37 6.94
CA ALA A 276 -12.16 17.78 5.73
C ALA A 276 -12.01 16.26 5.85
N ALA A 277 -11.51 15.77 6.98
CA ALA A 277 -11.40 14.33 7.27
C ALA A 277 -12.76 13.63 7.25
N THR A 278 -13.77 14.24 7.88
CA THR A 278 -15.14 13.67 7.94
C THR A 278 -15.79 13.65 6.56
N ALA A 279 -15.60 14.69 5.76
CA ALA A 279 -16.13 14.76 4.40
C ALA A 279 -15.52 13.66 3.52
N HIS A 280 -14.18 13.53 3.53
CA HIS A 280 -13.48 12.49 2.79
C HIS A 280 -13.90 11.08 3.22
N LEU A 281 -13.94 10.80 4.52
CA LEU A 281 -14.38 9.50 5.03
C LEU A 281 -15.84 9.20 4.66
N SER A 282 -16.73 10.19 4.70
CA SER A 282 -18.13 10.00 4.27
C SER A 282 -18.23 9.66 2.79
N SER A 283 -17.49 10.38 1.93
CA SER A 283 -17.43 10.11 0.48
C SER A 283 -16.85 8.73 0.17
N ALA A 284 -15.77 8.34 0.85
CA ALA A 284 -15.15 7.03 0.72
C ALA A 284 -16.10 5.90 1.14
N LYS A 285 -16.92 6.11 2.19
CA LYS A 285 -17.96 5.15 2.62
C LYS A 285 -19.00 4.95 1.52
N GLU A 286 -19.55 6.04 1.00
CA GLU A 286 -20.55 5.95 -0.07
C GLU A 286 -20.01 5.24 -1.30
N THR A 287 -18.76 5.53 -1.67
CA THR A 287 -18.08 4.91 -2.81
C THR A 287 -17.91 3.41 -2.60
N LEU A 288 -17.49 2.99 -1.41
CA LEU A 288 -17.39 1.57 -1.02
C LEU A 288 -18.74 0.86 -1.15
N MET A 289 -19.79 1.44 -0.59
CA MET A 289 -21.14 0.86 -0.62
C MET A 289 -21.68 0.72 -2.05
N ARG A 290 -21.46 1.72 -2.91
CA ARG A 290 -21.88 1.64 -4.33
C ARG A 290 -21.16 0.52 -5.09
N SER A 291 -19.90 0.25 -4.77
CA SER A 291 -19.13 -0.84 -5.40
C SER A 291 -19.69 -2.23 -5.06
N LEU A 292 -20.16 -2.42 -3.82
CA LEU A 292 -20.80 -3.66 -3.37
C LEU A 292 -22.12 -3.93 -4.08
N VAL A 293 -22.96 -2.91 -4.23
CA VAL A 293 -24.25 -3.03 -4.94
C VAL A 293 -24.03 -3.40 -6.42
N THR A 294 -22.96 -2.91 -7.03
CA THR A 294 -22.62 -3.23 -8.42
C THR A 294 -22.17 -4.68 -8.58
N MET A 295 -21.42 -5.23 -7.61
CA MET A 295 -21.08 -6.66 -7.56
C MET A 295 -22.30 -7.57 -7.38
N GLY A 296 -23.32 -7.12 -6.66
CA GLY A 296 -24.57 -7.87 -6.49
C GLY A 296 -25.50 -7.84 -7.72
N ARG A 297 -25.32 -6.90 -8.66
CA ARG A 297 -26.20 -6.71 -9.84
C ARG A 297 -25.69 -7.36 -11.13
N THR A 298 -24.46 -7.87 -11.17
CA THR A 298 -23.99 -8.71 -12.29
C THR A 298 -24.68 -10.07 -12.34
N ASP A 299 -25.51 -10.42 -11.35
CA ASP A 299 -26.31 -11.65 -11.26
C ASP A 299 -27.67 -11.59 -12.01
N GLY A 300 -27.92 -10.62 -12.90
CA GLY A 300 -29.28 -10.36 -13.41
C GLY A 300 -29.49 -10.10 -14.90
N SER A 301 -28.50 -10.23 -15.78
CA SER A 301 -28.76 -10.05 -17.22
C SER A 301 -27.74 -10.72 -18.14
N ALA A 302 -28.30 -11.62 -18.97
CA ALA A 302 -27.77 -12.31 -20.15
C ALA A 302 -26.95 -13.59 -19.89
#